data_AF-A0A7M5WIY5-F1
#
_entry.id   AF-A0A7M5WIY5-F1
#
_cell.length_a   1.000
_cell.length_b   1.000
_cell.length_c   1.000
_cell.angle_alpha   90.00
_cell.angle_beta   90.00
_cell.angle_gamma   90.00
#
_symmetry.space_group_name_H-M   'P 1'
#
loop_
_entity.id
_entity.type
_entity.pdbx_description
1 polymer ?
#
loop_
_entity_poly.entity_id
_entity_poly.type
_entity_poly.pdbx_seq_one_letter_code
_entity_poly.pdbx_strand_id
1 'polypeptide(L)'
;MSVSDHGTKYSSNGQNYSDDGGDTELSNLFDDVGRNIQQIIRKTGLMQKLINQRTTLENETFERLQSEQKNANKLIKDTSLQFQILDNLQTTDFETARQKSIQQEKLKQNFSDALRNFQKVQKPTKTIHLRTQMLFSRKIHQ
;
A
#
# COMPACT_ATOMS: atom_id res chain seq x y z
N MET A 1 -44.75 -54.61 -34.46
CA MET A 1 -43.29 -54.40 -34.29
C MET A 1 -43.11 -53.04 -33.62
N SER A 2 -42.75 -53.05 -32.34
CA SER A 2 -42.36 -51.87 -31.57
C SER A 2 -40.91 -51.53 -31.89
N VAL A 3 -40.60 -50.24 -32.09
CA VAL A 3 -39.24 -49.74 -31.91
C VAL A 3 -39.32 -48.35 -31.28
N SER A 4 -38.50 -48.19 -30.25
CA SER A 4 -38.58 -47.28 -29.12
C SER A 4 -38.00 -45.90 -29.41
N ASP A 5 -38.65 -44.89 -28.84
CA ASP A 5 -38.14 -43.54 -28.58
C ASP A 5 -37.02 -43.59 -27.52
N HIS A 6 -35.81 -43.13 -27.84
CA HIS A 6 -34.70 -42.92 -26.89
C HIS A 6 -34.03 -41.58 -27.19
N GLY A 7 -34.21 -40.64 -26.25
CA GLY A 7 -33.75 -39.28 -26.37
C GLY A 7 -32.24 -39.07 -26.27
N THR A 8 -31.79 -37.96 -26.85
CA THR A 8 -30.49 -37.36 -26.59
C THR A 8 -30.73 -36.02 -25.89
N LYS A 9 -30.56 -36.03 -24.57
CA LYS A 9 -30.39 -34.81 -23.77
C LYS A 9 -29.05 -34.20 -24.16
N TYR A 10 -29.08 -33.04 -24.79
CA TYR A 10 -27.91 -32.18 -24.90
C TYR A 10 -27.58 -31.65 -23.49
N SER A 11 -26.63 -32.31 -22.84
CA SER A 11 -26.00 -31.83 -21.62
C SER A 11 -24.52 -31.62 -21.91
N SER A 12 -24.13 -30.39 -22.17
CA SER A 12 -22.73 -29.99 -22.13
C SER A 12 -22.61 -28.57 -21.59
N ASN A 13 -22.47 -28.51 -20.27
CA ASN A 13 -21.70 -27.56 -19.48
C ASN A 13 -21.65 -26.12 -20.02
N GLY A 14 -22.66 -25.33 -19.66
CA GLY A 14 -22.38 -23.94 -19.29
C GLY A 14 -21.45 -23.96 -18.08
N GLN A 15 -20.15 -23.78 -18.29
CA GLN A 15 -19.24 -23.35 -17.24
C GLN A 15 -19.73 -21.98 -16.79
N ASN A 16 -20.61 -21.98 -15.78
CA ASN A 16 -20.80 -20.85 -14.91
C ASN A 16 -19.46 -20.67 -14.19
N TYR A 17 -18.60 -19.84 -14.75
CA TYR A 17 -17.55 -19.22 -13.97
C TYR A 17 -18.28 -18.34 -12.95
N SER A 18 -18.40 -18.85 -11.74
CA SER A 18 -18.83 -18.06 -10.60
C SER A 18 -17.86 -16.87 -10.49
N ASP A 19 -18.34 -15.71 -10.93
CA ASP A 19 -17.74 -14.38 -10.84
C ASP A 19 -17.67 -13.90 -9.37
N ASP A 20 -17.26 -14.79 -8.46
CA ASP A 20 -17.21 -14.56 -7.01
C ASP A 20 -15.75 -14.36 -6.53
N GLY A 21 -14.78 -14.86 -7.32
CA GLY A 21 -13.35 -14.71 -7.04
C GLY A 21 -12.84 -13.27 -7.22
N GLY A 22 -13.39 -12.53 -8.20
CA GLY A 22 -12.97 -11.15 -8.50
C GLY A 22 -13.37 -10.16 -7.42
N ASP A 23 -14.55 -10.30 -6.84
CA ASP A 23 -15.05 -9.43 -5.78
C ASP A 23 -14.29 -9.65 -4.47
N THR A 24 -13.94 -10.91 -4.16
CA THR A 24 -13.12 -11.24 -2.99
C THR A 24 -11.70 -10.70 -3.13
N GLU A 25 -11.09 -10.83 -4.31
CA GLU A 25 -9.76 -10.27 -4.59
C GLU A 25 -9.77 -8.73 -4.51
N LEU A 26 -10.81 -8.09 -5.06
CA LEU A 26 -11.00 -6.65 -5.00
C LEU A 26 -11.12 -6.14 -3.55
N SER A 27 -11.93 -6.81 -2.74
CA SER A 27 -12.10 -6.49 -1.32
C SER A 27 -10.78 -6.63 -0.55
N ASN A 28 -10.04 -7.73 -0.77
CA ASN A 28 -8.75 -7.96 -0.13
C ASN A 28 -7.72 -6.88 -0.49
N LEU A 29 -7.68 -6.46 -1.76
CA LEU A 29 -6.80 -5.37 -2.22
C LEU A 29 -7.15 -4.04 -1.55
N PHE A 30 -8.43 -3.70 -1.42
CA PHE A 30 -8.85 -2.48 -0.73
C PHE A 30 -8.47 -2.49 0.75
N ASP A 31 -8.65 -3.62 1.42
CA ASP A 31 -8.25 -3.78 2.82
C ASP A 31 -6.74 -3.66 2.99
N ASP A 32 -5.95 -4.28 2.11
CA ASP A 32 -4.49 -4.18 2.13
C ASP A 32 -4.00 -2.75 1.91
N VAL A 33 -4.56 -2.04 0.92
CA VAL A 33 -4.26 -0.63 0.67
C VAL A 33 -4.59 0.21 1.90
N GLY A 34 -5.77 0.01 2.50
CA GLY A 34 -6.17 0.68 3.73
C GLY A 34 -5.20 0.42 4.89
N ARG A 35 -4.82 -0.84 5.11
CA ARG A 35 -3.82 -1.24 6.12
C ARG A 35 -2.47 -0.57 5.88
N ASN A 36 -2.00 -0.54 4.65
CA ASN A 36 -0.72 0.07 4.27
C ASN A 36 -0.72 1.58 4.54
N ILE A 37 -1.80 2.29 4.17
CA ILE A 37 -1.95 3.72 4.47
C ILE A 37 -1.88 3.99 5.98
N GLN A 38 -2.59 3.22 6.80
CA GLN A 38 -2.56 3.37 8.26
C GLN A 38 -1.15 3.09 8.83
N GLN A 39 -0.42 2.13 8.27
CA GLN A 39 0.96 1.88 8.65
C GLN A 39 1.89 3.04 8.29
N ILE A 40 1.75 3.63 7.10
CA ILE A 40 2.53 4.82 6.68
C ILE A 40 2.29 5.98 7.65
N ILE A 41 1.03 6.23 8.03
CA ILE A 41 0.66 7.29 9.00
C ILE A 41 1.32 7.03 10.35
N ARG A 42 1.19 5.82 10.90
CA ARG A 42 1.79 5.45 12.20
C ARG A 42 3.31 5.64 12.18
N LYS A 43 3.98 5.18 11.13
CA LYS A 43 5.45 5.27 10.99
C LYS A 43 5.90 6.72 10.85
N THR A 44 5.17 7.53 10.10
CA THR A 44 5.43 8.96 9.97
C THR A 44 5.31 9.66 11.33
N GLY A 45 4.30 9.32 12.14
CA GLY A 45 4.15 9.82 13.50
C GLY A 45 5.32 9.43 14.41
N LEU A 46 5.79 8.18 14.33
CA LEU A 46 6.98 7.73 15.07
C LEU A 46 8.24 8.46 14.61
N MET A 47 8.45 8.62 13.31
CA MET A 47 9.58 9.36 12.76
C MET A 47 9.59 10.81 13.27
N GLN A 48 8.45 11.49 13.29
CA GLN A 48 8.34 12.86 13.81
C GLN A 48 8.73 12.92 15.29
N LYS A 49 8.28 11.96 16.10
CA LYS A 49 8.66 11.88 17.53
C LYS A 49 10.16 11.68 17.69
N LEU A 50 10.76 10.73 16.96
CA LEU A 50 12.20 10.45 17.01
C LEU A 50 13.03 11.67 16.56
N ILE A 51 12.57 12.42 15.56
CA ILE A 51 13.24 13.66 15.13
C ILE A 51 13.17 14.73 16.22
N ASN A 52 12.03 14.85 16.91
CA ASN A 52 11.86 15.83 17.98
C ASN A 52 12.65 15.46 19.25
N GLN A 53 12.88 14.17 19.51
CA GLN A 53 13.61 13.66 20.67
C GLN A 53 15.14 13.69 20.51
N ARG A 54 15.66 13.92 19.31
CA ARG A 54 17.10 13.86 18.98
C ARG A 54 17.98 14.98 19.55
N THR A 55 17.46 15.79 20.47
CA THR A 55 18.30 16.65 21.32
C THR A 55 19.22 15.84 22.22
N THR A 56 18.94 14.55 22.43
CA THR A 56 19.80 13.61 23.18
C THR A 56 20.52 12.64 22.23
N LEU A 57 21.83 12.59 22.36
CA LEU A 57 22.84 11.95 21.51
C LEU A 57 22.73 10.41 21.42
N GLU A 58 21.90 9.84 20.54
CA GLU A 58 21.93 8.38 20.35
C GLU A 58 21.91 7.92 18.89
N ASN A 59 22.95 7.16 18.52
CA ASN A 59 23.04 6.41 17.27
C ASN A 59 21.86 5.44 17.11
N GLU A 60 21.36 4.84 18.20
CA GLU A 60 20.19 3.95 18.16
C GLU A 60 18.92 4.66 17.69
N THR A 61 18.69 5.90 18.15
CA THR A 61 17.59 6.74 17.67
C THR A 61 17.75 7.05 16.17
N PHE A 62 18.99 7.11 15.67
CA PHE A 62 19.25 7.25 14.23
C PHE A 62 18.94 5.99 13.43
N GLU A 63 19.41 4.84 13.89
CA GLU A 63 19.16 3.56 13.22
C GLU A 63 17.67 3.23 13.18
N ARG A 64 16.96 3.46 14.30
CA ARG A 64 15.51 3.27 14.36
C ARG A 64 14.77 4.20 13.39
N LEU A 65 15.15 5.47 13.30
CA LEU A 65 14.57 6.41 12.34
C LEU A 65 14.80 5.93 10.90
N GLN A 66 16.00 5.45 10.58
CA GLN A 66 16.32 4.94 9.25
C GLN A 66 15.51 3.67 8.91
N SER A 67 15.34 2.78 9.88
CA SER A 67 14.53 1.56 9.73
C SER A 67 13.07 1.90 9.42
N GLU A 68 12.45 2.79 10.21
CA GLU A 68 11.06 3.21 9.98
C GLU A 68 10.89 3.92 8.64
N GLN A 69 11.86 4.75 8.24
CA GLN A 69 11.86 5.38 6.92
C GLN A 69 11.93 4.35 5.79
N LYS A 70 12.80 3.34 5.88
CA LYS A 70 12.92 2.28 4.87
C LYS A 70 11.61 1.50 4.74
N ASN A 71 11.02 1.13 5.87
CA ASN A 71 9.77 0.38 5.89
C ASN A 71 8.58 1.19 5.34
N ALA A 72 8.46 2.47 5.70
CA ALA A 72 7.46 3.37 5.13
C ALA A 72 7.62 3.53 3.61
N ASN A 73 8.85 3.65 3.10
CA ASN A 73 9.10 3.68 1.65
C ASN A 73 8.69 2.38 0.95
N LYS A 74 8.88 1.21 1.58
CA LYS A 74 8.41 -0.06 1.04
C LYS A 74 6.89 -0.05 0.93
N LEU A 75 6.19 0.29 2.01
CA LEU A 75 4.73 0.37 2.03
C LEU A 75 4.19 1.36 0.97
N ILE A 76 4.84 2.50 0.79
CA ILE A 76 4.46 3.47 -0.26
C ILE A 76 4.56 2.85 -1.66
N LYS A 77 5.64 2.12 -1.95
CA LYS A 77 5.80 1.44 -3.24
C LYS A 77 4.76 0.35 -3.44
N ASP A 78 4.56 -0.49 -2.43
CA ASP A 78 3.59 -1.58 -2.46
C ASP A 78 2.16 -1.03 -2.65
N THR A 79 1.80 0.05 -1.96
CA THR A 79 0.50 0.73 -2.09
C THR A 79 0.30 1.30 -3.49
N SER A 80 1.33 1.91 -4.08
CA SER A 80 1.27 2.41 -5.47
C SER A 80 1.05 1.28 -6.47
N LEU A 81 1.72 0.13 -6.28
CA LEU A 81 1.52 -1.05 -7.12
C LEU A 81 0.09 -1.60 -6.97
N GLN A 82 -0.43 -1.66 -5.75
CA GLN A 82 -1.80 -2.11 -5.48
C GLN A 82 -2.83 -1.19 -6.15
N PHE A 83 -2.60 0.12 -6.20
CA PHE A 83 -3.46 1.02 -6.98
C PHE A 83 -3.42 0.75 -8.48
N GLN A 84 -2.25 0.41 -9.04
CA GLN A 84 -2.15 0.00 -10.45
C GLN A 84 -2.90 -1.31 -10.72
N ILE A 85 -2.82 -2.28 -9.81
CA ILE A 85 -3.58 -3.52 -9.90
C ILE A 85 -5.09 -3.21 -9.84
N LEU A 86 -5.52 -2.39 -8.87
CA LEU A 86 -6.92 -1.94 -8.76
C LEU A 86 -7.40 -1.23 -10.02
N ASP A 87 -6.60 -0.37 -10.64
CA ASP A 87 -6.97 0.31 -11.90
C ASP A 87 -7.15 -0.69 -13.06
N ASN A 88 -6.44 -1.82 -13.06
CA ASN A 88 -6.50 -2.84 -14.10
C ASN A 88 -7.59 -3.91 -13.87
N LEU A 89 -8.11 -4.07 -12.65
CA LEU A 89 -9.22 -5.00 -12.39
C LEU A 89 -10.49 -4.49 -13.09
N GLN A 90 -11.00 -5.26 -14.04
CA GLN A 90 -12.28 -4.97 -14.68
C GLN A 90 -13.42 -5.47 -13.78
N THR A 91 -14.45 -4.64 -13.63
CA THR A 91 -15.70 -5.01 -12.98
C THR A 91 -16.79 -5.07 -14.04
N THR A 92 -17.51 -6.18 -14.09
CA THR A 92 -18.58 -6.47 -15.07
C THR A 92 -19.86 -5.71 -14.75
N ASP A 93 -20.15 -5.46 -13.48
CA ASP A 93 -21.33 -4.74 -13.01
C ASP A 93 -21.08 -3.22 -12.82
N PHE A 94 -22.06 -2.41 -13.22
CA PHE A 94 -21.98 -0.95 -13.16
C PHE A 94 -22.01 -0.41 -11.71
N GLU A 95 -22.82 -1.01 -10.84
CA GLU A 95 -22.91 -0.57 -9.45
C GLU A 95 -21.63 -0.94 -8.69
N THR A 96 -21.09 -2.15 -8.90
CA THR A 96 -19.77 -2.55 -8.37
C THR A 96 -18.66 -1.64 -8.90
N ALA A 97 -18.66 -1.30 -10.20
CA ALA A 97 -17.69 -0.36 -10.79
C ALA A 97 -17.74 1.02 -10.11
N ARG A 98 -18.96 1.53 -9.86
CA ARG A 98 -19.18 2.80 -9.19
C ARG A 98 -18.71 2.78 -7.74
N GLN A 99 -19.06 1.74 -6.99
CA GLN A 99 -18.62 1.58 -5.59
C GLN A 99 -17.10 1.46 -5.50
N LYS A 100 -16.49 0.67 -6.38
CA LYS A 100 -15.03 0.55 -6.51
C LYS A 100 -14.38 1.92 -6.74
N SER A 101 -14.91 2.71 -7.68
CA SER A 101 -14.37 4.04 -8.00
C SER A 101 -14.39 4.98 -6.78
N ILE A 102 -15.51 5.04 -6.06
CA ILE A 102 -15.66 5.88 -4.85
C ILE A 102 -14.67 5.44 -3.76
N GLN A 103 -14.58 4.14 -3.49
CA GLN A 103 -13.66 3.60 -2.48
C GLN A 103 -12.20 3.89 -2.85
N GLN A 104 -11.85 3.68 -4.12
CA GLN A 104 -10.51 3.92 -4.62
C GLN A 104 -10.13 5.41 -4.56
N GLU A 105 -11.04 6.32 -4.90
CA GLU A 105 -10.80 7.76 -4.78
C GLU A 105 -10.52 8.17 -3.33
N LYS A 106 -11.33 7.68 -2.38
CA LYS A 106 -11.11 7.92 -0.94
C LYS A 106 -9.74 7.41 -0.49
N LEU A 107 -9.34 6.21 -0.92
CA LEU A 107 -8.03 5.65 -0.60
C LEU A 107 -6.88 6.45 -1.25
N LYS A 108 -7.04 6.90 -2.51
CA LYS A 108 -6.07 7.76 -3.21
C LYS A 108 -5.88 9.09 -2.48
N GLN A 109 -6.95 9.71 -1.98
CA GLN A 109 -6.89 10.91 -1.16
C GLN A 109 -6.13 10.66 0.16
N ASN A 110 -6.52 9.63 0.92
CA ASN A 110 -5.87 9.26 2.18
C ASN A 110 -4.38 8.93 1.99
N PHE A 111 -4.04 8.22 0.91
CA PHE A 111 -2.66 7.91 0.55
C PHE A 111 -1.86 9.16 0.21
N SER A 112 -2.45 10.09 -0.55
CA SER A 112 -1.81 11.37 -0.90
C SER A 112 -1.52 12.21 0.34
N ASP A 113 -2.44 12.26 1.29
CA ASP A 113 -2.23 12.95 2.56
C ASP A 113 -1.15 12.28 3.42
N ALA A 114 -1.18 10.95 3.52
CA ALA A 114 -0.15 10.18 4.22
C ALA A 114 1.23 10.38 3.60
N LEU A 115 1.33 10.37 2.27
CA LEU A 115 2.57 10.61 1.52
C LEU A 115 3.07 12.03 1.72
N ARG A 116 2.20 13.04 1.64
CA ARG A 116 2.56 14.44 1.90
C ARG A 116 3.14 14.61 3.30
N ASN A 117 2.51 14.00 4.30
CA ASN A 117 2.99 14.04 5.67
C ASN A 117 4.34 13.33 5.81
N PHE A 118 4.49 12.14 5.23
CA PHE A 118 5.76 11.42 5.21
C PHE A 118 6.89 12.25 4.58
N GLN A 119 6.64 12.87 3.42
CA GLN A 119 7.62 13.71 2.73
C GLN A 119 8.06 14.93 3.55
N LYS A 120 7.14 15.55 4.31
CA LYS A 120 7.48 16.64 5.23
C LYS A 120 8.47 16.19 6.30
N VAL A 121 8.27 15.00 6.86
CA VAL A 121 9.15 14.40 7.89
C VAL A 121 10.45 13.86 7.30
N GLN A 122 10.44 13.43 6.04
CA GLN A 122 11.62 12.91 5.36
C GLN A 122 12.70 13.98 5.08
N LYS A 123 12.29 15.21 4.74
CA LYS A 123 13.20 16.33 4.46
C LYS A 123 14.22 16.59 5.59
N PRO A 124 13.81 16.79 6.86
CA PRO A 124 14.75 17.00 7.95
C PRO A 124 15.64 15.77 8.19
N THR A 125 15.15 14.55 8.00
CA THR A 125 15.98 13.33 8.11
C THR A 125 17.15 13.32 7.13
N LYS A 126 16.93 13.75 5.88
CA LYS A 126 18.01 13.87 4.87
C LYS A 126 19.07 14.87 5.31
N THR A 127 18.65 16.04 5.79
CA THR A 127 19.56 17.08 6.29
C THR A 127 20.35 16.63 7.51
N ILE A 128 19.70 15.91 8.44
CA ILE A 128 20.35 15.35 9.63
C ILE A 128 21.44 14.33 9.23
N HIS A 129 21.14 13.43 8.29
CA HIS A 129 22.11 12.43 7.83
C HIS A 129 23.39 13.09 7.27
N LEU A 130 23.25 14.12 6.43
CA LEU A 130 24.37 14.91 5.89
C LEU A 130 25.21 15.55 7.01
N ARG A 131 24.55 16.12 8.03
CA ARG A 131 25.24 16.77 9.16
C ARG A 131 26.01 15.77 10.02
N THR A 132 25.45 14.59 10.28
CA THR A 132 26.14 13.52 11.01
C THR A 132 27.37 13.04 10.24
N GLN A 133 27.24 12.78 8.93
CA GLN A 133 28.37 12.39 8.07
C GLN A 133 29.51 13.43 8.11
N MET A 134 29.19 14.71 7.98
CA MET A 134 30.19 15.79 8.03
C MET A 134 30.92 15.89 9.38
N LEU A 135 30.23 15.63 10.50
CA LEU A 135 30.86 15.63 11.83
C LEU A 135 31.83 14.45 12.01
N PHE A 136 31.49 13.27 11.48
CA PHE A 136 32.38 12.12 11.50
C PHE A 136 33.62 12.35 10.61
N SER A 137 33.48 12.89 9.39
CA SER A 137 34.62 13.18 8.52
C SER A 137 35.63 14.16 9.10
N ARG A 138 35.18 15.13 9.93
CA ARG A 138 36.06 16.08 10.62
C ARG A 138 36.86 15.47 11.76
N LYS A 139 36.38 14.40 12.40
CA LYS A 139 37.09 13.72 13.50
C LYS A 139 38.20 12.79 13.04
N ILE A 140 38.24 12.42 11.75
CA ILE A 140 39.26 11.51 11.21
C ILE A 140 40.54 12.26 10.78
N HIS A 141 40.51 13.60 10.75
CA HIS A 141 41.62 14.46 10.34
C HIS A 141 42.23 15.28 11.51
N GLN A 142 41.91 14.94 12.75
CA GLN A 142 42.59 15.42 13.96
C GLN A 142 43.19 14.23 14.70
#